data_AF-A0A419ARW2-F1
#
_entry.id   AF-A0A419ARW2-F1
#
_cell.length_a   1.000
_cell.length_b   1.000
_cell.length_c   1.000
_cell.angle_alpha   90.00
_cell.angle_beta   90.00
_cell.angle_gamma   90.00
#
_symmetry.space_group_name_H-M   'P 1'
#
loop_
_entity.id
_entity.type
_entity.pdbx_description
1 polymer ?
#
loop_
_entity_poly.entity_id
_entity_poly.type
_entity_poly.pdbx_seq_one_letter_code
_entity_poly.pdbx_strand_id
1 'polypeptide(L)'
;MVYYSIRKNRSNNLSIISFKKSFFKLIENEDGWVIRVFIYILLHKIKLFKPNAVFDFDSEDKINDIIKKNGEYHFNDSVCHLISEAFIDGLRHSTVKDSDVIFTAIKVFFIQSKLYYSKKYYE
;
A
#
# COMPACT_ATOMS: atom_id res chain seq x y z
N MET A 1 -11.07 -0.14 10.83
CA MET A 1 -11.28 -1.61 10.90
C MET A 1 -9.95 -2.31 11.20
N VAL A 2 -9.89 -3.53 11.77
CA VAL A 2 -8.58 -4.21 11.98
C VAL A 2 -8.19 -4.99 10.72
N TYR A 3 -7.07 -4.61 10.10
CA TYR A 3 -6.61 -5.19 8.83
C TYR A 3 -5.57 -6.30 8.96
N TYR A 4 -4.83 -6.32 10.05
CA TYR A 4 -3.76 -7.28 10.26
C TYR A 4 -3.62 -7.63 11.73
N SER A 5 -2.82 -8.65 12.01
CA SER A 5 -2.34 -9.00 13.34
C SER A 5 -0.83 -9.18 13.28
N ILE A 6 -0.14 -8.85 14.37
CA ILE A 6 1.30 -9.07 14.49
C ILE A 6 1.52 -10.15 15.55
N ARG A 7 2.21 -11.23 15.19
CA ARG A 7 2.65 -12.28 16.12
C ARG A 7 4.17 -12.33 16.17
N LYS A 8 4.73 -12.59 17.35
CA LYS A 8 6.17 -12.85 17.49
C LYS A 8 6.44 -14.30 17.08
N ASN A 9 7.39 -14.52 16.20
CA ASN A 9 7.89 -15.86 15.93
C ASN A 9 8.72 -16.33 17.15
N ARG A 10 8.53 -17.58 17.58
CA ARG A 10 9.26 -18.14 18.73
C ARG A 10 10.65 -18.62 18.35
N SER A 11 10.83 -19.02 17.09
CA SER A 11 12.05 -19.62 16.55
C SER A 11 13.07 -18.57 16.09
N ASN A 12 12.60 -17.37 15.73
CA ASN A 12 13.43 -16.24 15.34
C ASN A 12 12.83 -14.95 15.88
N ASN A 13 13.64 -13.90 16.11
CA ASN A 13 13.17 -12.61 16.65
C ASN A 13 12.34 -11.78 15.65
N LEU A 14 11.67 -12.43 14.68
CA LEU A 14 10.82 -11.80 13.69
C LEU A 14 9.42 -11.52 14.25
N SER A 15 8.82 -10.45 13.76
CA SER A 15 7.41 -10.14 13.96
C SER A 15 6.66 -10.44 12.67
N ILE A 16 5.82 -11.46 12.67
CA ILE A 16 5.05 -11.87 11.49
C ILE A 16 3.75 -11.08 11.44
N ILE A 17 3.54 -10.37 10.34
CA ILE A 17 2.31 -9.64 10.03
C ILE A 17 1.41 -10.55 9.18
N SER A 18 0.23 -10.84 9.71
CA SER A 18 -0.81 -11.62 9.01
C SER A 18 -2.00 -10.75 8.69
N PHE A 19 -2.45 -10.77 7.43
CA PHE A 19 -3.58 -9.96 6.99
C PHE A 19 -4.92 -10.68 7.21
N LYS A 20 -5.92 -9.92 7.65
CA LYS A 20 -7.28 -10.41 7.89
C LYS A 20 -8.10 -10.38 6.60
N LYS A 21 -9.20 -11.13 6.57
CA LYS A 21 -10.16 -11.13 5.44
C LYS A 21 -10.64 -9.70 5.07
N SER A 22 -10.77 -8.82 6.07
CA SER A 22 -11.12 -7.40 5.87
C SER A 22 -10.12 -6.66 4.98
N PHE A 23 -8.82 -6.95 5.11
CA PHE A 23 -7.79 -6.34 4.28
C PHE A 23 -7.90 -6.79 2.84
N PHE A 24 -8.07 -8.10 2.62
CA PHE A 24 -8.22 -8.62 1.26
C PHE A 24 -9.47 -8.07 0.57
N LYS A 25 -10.58 -7.90 1.30
CA LYS A 25 -11.78 -7.22 0.78
C LYS A 25 -11.53 -5.75 0.43
N LEU A 26 -10.70 -5.05 1.21
CA LEU A 26 -10.36 -3.66 0.96
C LEU A 26 -9.60 -3.51 -0.37
N ILE A 27 -8.67 -4.42 -0.67
CA ILE A 27 -7.77 -4.31 -1.83
C ILE A 27 -8.24 -5.07 -3.07
N GLU A 28 -9.28 -5.89 -2.97
CA GLU A 28 -9.67 -6.88 -4.00
C GLU A 28 -9.87 -6.28 -5.40
N ASN A 29 -10.41 -5.07 -5.48
CA ASN A 29 -10.77 -4.40 -6.73
C ASN A 29 -9.93 -3.15 -7.00
N GLU A 30 -8.78 -3.02 -6.34
CA GLU A 30 -7.99 -1.80 -6.35
C GLU A 30 -6.79 -1.95 -7.29
N ASP A 31 -6.33 -0.81 -7.84
CA ASP A 31 -5.17 -0.77 -8.72
C ASP A 31 -3.94 -1.33 -7.98
N GLY A 32 -3.16 -2.19 -8.65
CA GLY A 32 -2.01 -2.84 -8.06
C GLY A 32 -0.99 -1.85 -7.48
N TRP A 33 -0.84 -0.67 -8.09
CA TRP A 33 0.03 0.38 -7.59
C TRP A 33 -0.46 0.97 -6.26
N VAL A 34 -1.77 1.21 -6.12
CA VAL A 34 -2.40 1.64 -4.85
C VAL A 34 -2.12 0.61 -3.76
N ILE A 35 -2.25 -0.68 -4.09
CA ILE A 35 -1.98 -1.78 -3.16
C ILE A 35 -0.51 -1.78 -2.74
N ARG A 36 0.43 -1.69 -3.69
CA ARG A 36 1.88 -1.67 -3.39
C ARG A 36 2.26 -0.50 -2.49
N VAL A 37 1.80 0.70 -2.81
CA VAL A 37 2.08 1.90 -2.00
C VAL A 37 1.51 1.72 -0.60
N PHE A 38 0.27 1.25 -0.47
CA PHE A 38 -0.33 1.06 0.85
C PHE A 38 0.44 0.05 1.71
N ILE A 39 0.83 -1.08 1.12
CA ILE A 39 1.61 -2.12 1.80
C ILE A 39 2.98 -1.60 2.23
N TYR A 40 3.66 -0.84 1.35
CA TYR A 40 4.93 -0.21 1.66
C TYR A 40 4.82 0.75 2.85
N ILE A 41 3.82 1.64 2.84
CA ILE A 41 3.58 2.59 3.94
C ILE A 41 3.23 1.86 5.24
N LEU A 42 2.39 0.82 5.14
CA LEU A 42 1.98 0.02 6.28
C LEU A 42 3.18 -0.68 6.92
N LEU A 43 4.02 -1.35 6.12
CA LEU A 43 5.22 -2.03 6.59
C LEU A 43 6.19 -1.05 7.25
N HIS A 44 6.42 0.10 6.61
CA HIS A 44 7.28 1.14 7.16
C HIS A 44 6.80 1.60 8.54
N LYS A 45 5.51 1.95 8.66
CA LYS A 45 4.94 2.39 9.94
C LYS A 45 4.98 1.30 11.01
N ILE A 46 4.80 0.03 10.64
CA ILE A 46 4.96 -1.10 11.57
C ILE A 46 6.40 -1.25 12.03
N LYS A 47 7.38 -1.11 11.12
CA LYS A 47 8.80 -1.24 11.42
C LYS A 47 9.33 -0.19 12.40
N LEU A 48 8.66 0.96 12.53
CA LEU A 48 8.98 1.96 13.56
C LEU A 48 8.87 1.42 14.99
N PHE A 49 8.00 0.43 15.24
CA PHE A 49 7.82 -0.17 16.57
C PHE A 49 8.06 -1.68 16.61
N LYS A 50 8.16 -2.35 15.45
CA LYS A 50 8.59 -3.75 15.27
C LYS A 50 9.62 -3.82 14.14
N PRO A 51 10.91 -3.50 14.40
CA PRO A 51 11.92 -3.38 13.35
C PRO A 51 12.08 -4.62 12.46
N ASN A 52 11.92 -5.81 13.05
CA ASN A 52 12.03 -7.11 12.37
C ASN A 52 10.68 -7.62 11.85
N ALA A 53 9.77 -6.71 11.47
CA ALA A 53 8.48 -7.09 10.96
C ALA A 53 8.55 -7.51 9.49
N VAL A 54 7.90 -8.63 9.17
CA VAL A 54 7.79 -9.21 7.82
C VAL A 54 6.36 -9.71 7.61
N PHE A 55 5.89 -9.74 6.36
CA PHE A 55 4.61 -10.39 6.05
C PHE A 55 4.73 -11.91 6.17
N ASP A 56 3.63 -12.57 6.49
CA ASP A 56 3.57 -14.01 6.24
C ASP A 56 3.51 -14.30 4.75
N PHE A 57 4.05 -15.46 4.38
CA PHE A 57 4.21 -15.88 3.01
C PHE A 57 2.85 -16.01 2.29
N ASP A 58 1.87 -16.64 2.94
CA ASP A 58 0.52 -16.82 2.39
C ASP A 58 -0.17 -15.49 2.04
N SER A 59 0.02 -14.46 2.87
CA SER A 59 -0.52 -13.13 2.61
C SER A 59 0.22 -12.45 1.47
N GLU A 60 1.54 -12.59 1.41
CA GLU A 60 2.37 -11.98 0.38
C GLU A 60 2.03 -12.56 -1.01
N ASP A 61 1.88 -13.88 -1.12
CA ASP A 61 1.40 -14.56 -2.33
C ASP A 61 0.02 -14.06 -2.75
N LYS A 62 -0.93 -14.04 -1.82
CA LYS A 62 -2.31 -13.61 -2.11
C LYS A 62 -2.40 -12.14 -2.53
N ILE A 63 -1.60 -11.27 -1.92
CA ILE A 63 -1.48 -9.86 -2.31
C ILE A 63 -0.97 -9.76 -3.74
N ASN A 64 0.10 -10.50 -4.06
CA ASN A 64 0.70 -10.49 -5.38
C ASN A 64 -0.26 -11.02 -6.45
N ASP A 65 -1.08 -12.01 -6.13
CA ASP A 65 -2.12 -12.50 -7.04
C ASP A 65 -3.20 -11.45 -7.32
N ILE A 66 -3.62 -10.69 -6.31
CA ILE A 66 -4.58 -9.58 -6.50
C ILE A 66 -3.94 -8.49 -7.38
N ILE A 67 -2.68 -8.11 -7.11
CA ILE A 67 -1.96 -7.11 -7.91
C ILE A 67 -1.86 -7.56 -9.38
N LYS A 68 -1.45 -8.80 -9.62
CA LYS A 68 -1.34 -9.36 -10.99
C LYS A 68 -2.69 -9.36 -11.71
N LYS A 69 -3.77 -9.73 -11.01
CA LYS A 69 -5.12 -9.75 -11.57
C LYS A 69 -5.60 -8.35 -11.96
N ASN A 70 -5.31 -7.34 -11.13
CA ASN A 70 -5.86 -6.00 -11.30
C ASN A 70 -5.01 -5.13 -12.24
N GLY A 71 -3.74 -5.49 -12.46
CA GLY A 71 -2.80 -4.69 -13.22
C GLY A 71 -2.31 -3.47 -12.43
N GLU A 72 -1.25 -2.83 -12.95
CA GLU A 72 -0.58 -1.72 -12.26
C GLU A 72 -0.50 -0.52 -13.19
N TYR A 73 -1.06 0.61 -12.74
CA TYR A 73 -0.89 1.87 -13.45
C TYR A 73 0.32 2.62 -12.88
N HIS A 74 1.30 2.88 -13.73
CA HIS A 74 2.46 3.71 -13.41
C HIS A 74 2.40 5.02 -14.19
N PHE A 75 2.85 6.11 -13.56
CA PHE A 75 3.06 7.36 -14.28
C PHE A 75 4.31 7.24 -15.14
N ASN A 76 4.15 7.47 -16.45
CA ASN A 76 5.26 7.46 -17.40
C ASN A 76 5.95 8.83 -17.52
N ASP A 77 5.34 9.89 -17.00
CA ASP A 77 5.88 11.25 -17.02
C ASP A 77 6.77 11.53 -15.79
N SER A 78 7.92 12.16 -16.02
CA SER A 78 8.95 12.37 -15.00
C SER A 78 8.49 13.28 -13.85
N VAL A 79 7.68 14.30 -14.13
CA VAL A 79 7.13 15.19 -13.10
C VAL A 79 6.09 14.43 -12.27
N CYS A 80 5.25 13.63 -12.92
CA CYS A 80 4.24 12.82 -12.24
C CYS A 80 4.88 11.75 -11.34
N HIS A 81 6.00 11.18 -11.76
CA HIS A 81 6.80 10.29 -10.94
C HIS A 81 7.31 11.00 -9.68
N LEU A 82 7.94 12.17 -9.82
CA LEU A 82 8.45 12.97 -8.69
C LEU A 82 7.34 13.37 -7.71
N ILE A 83 6.17 13.79 -8.21
CA ILE A 83 5.02 14.14 -7.37
C ILE A 83 4.54 12.91 -6.57
N SER A 84 4.53 11.74 -7.21
CA SER A 84 4.17 10.48 -6.55
C SER A 84 5.17 10.10 -5.47
N GLU A 85 6.46 10.22 -5.74
CA GLU A 85 7.51 9.97 -4.75
C GLU A 85 7.40 10.91 -3.54
N ALA A 86 7.21 12.22 -3.79
CA ALA A 86 7.04 13.21 -2.73
C ALA A 86 5.80 12.91 -1.86
N PHE A 87 4.69 12.49 -2.48
CA PHE A 87 3.49 12.06 -1.76
C PHE A 87 3.74 10.82 -0.89
N ILE A 88 4.41 9.80 -1.45
CA ILE A 88 4.75 8.56 -0.74
C ILE A 88 5.68 8.87 0.44
N ASP A 89 6.68 9.72 0.25
CA ASP A 89 7.60 10.14 1.31
C ASP A 89 6.88 10.92 2.43
N GLY A 90 5.99 11.84 2.06
CA GLY A 90 5.14 12.55 3.02
C GLY A 90 4.27 11.62 3.85
N LEU A 91 3.63 10.62 3.22
CA LEU A 91 2.85 9.61 3.95
C LEU A 91 3.72 8.76 4.89
N ARG A 92 4.94 8.42 4.46
CA ARG A 92 5.90 7.62 5.22
C ARG A 92 6.26 8.31 6.54
N HIS A 93 6.52 9.61 6.50
CA HIS A 93 6.90 10.42 7.65
C HIS A 93 5.73 11.05 8.40
N SER A 94 4.50 10.92 7.89
CA SER A 94 3.31 11.47 8.55
C SER A 94 3.04 10.82 9.92
N THR A 95 2.42 11.57 10.82
CA THR A 95 1.95 11.09 12.13
C THR A 95 0.64 10.30 12.04
N VAL A 96 0.01 10.24 10.86
CA VAL A 96 -1.24 9.50 10.62
C VAL A 96 -1.00 8.00 10.82
N LYS A 97 -1.84 7.37 11.63
CA LYS A 97 -1.79 5.93 11.96
C LYS A 97 -3.01 5.16 11.47
N ASP A 98 -4.10 5.87 11.19
CA ASP A 98 -5.34 5.24 10.74
C ASP A 98 -5.14 4.66 9.33
N SER A 99 -5.24 3.34 9.23
CA SER A 99 -5.04 2.61 7.99
C SER A 99 -6.12 2.91 6.95
N ASP A 100 -7.36 3.18 7.39
CA ASP A 100 -8.47 3.54 6.50
C ASP A 100 -8.23 4.92 5.87
N VAL A 101 -7.75 5.87 6.67
CA VAL A 101 -7.39 7.23 6.20
C VAL A 101 -6.21 7.18 5.25
N ILE A 102 -5.14 6.45 5.59
CA ILE A 102 -3.96 6.29 4.73
C ILE A 102 -4.36 5.65 3.39
N PHE A 103 -5.12 4.57 3.44
CA PHE A 103 -5.57 3.87 2.24
C PHE A 103 -6.41 4.79 1.33
N THR A 104 -7.36 5.51 1.93
CA THR A 104 -8.22 6.46 1.20
C THR A 104 -7.38 7.58 0.57
N ALA A 105 -6.41 8.14 1.29
CA ALA A 105 -5.54 9.19 0.76
C ALA A 105 -4.75 8.71 -0.46
N ILE A 106 -4.15 7.51 -0.39
CA ILE A 106 -3.43 6.88 -1.51
C ILE A 106 -4.38 6.71 -2.69
N LYS A 107 -5.54 6.08 -2.46
CA LYS A 107 -6.53 5.82 -3.50
C LYS A 107 -6.98 7.10 -4.19
N VAL A 108 -7.37 8.12 -3.44
CA VAL A 108 -7.81 9.41 -3.98
C VAL A 108 -6.70 10.07 -4.81
N PHE A 109 -5.47 10.08 -4.30
CA PHE A 109 -4.33 10.66 -4.99
C PHE A 109 -4.10 10.02 -6.37
N PHE A 110 -4.04 8.68 -6.43
CA PHE A 110 -3.77 7.98 -7.69
C PHE A 110 -4.98 7.99 -8.65
N ILE A 111 -6.22 7.94 -8.15
CA ILE A 111 -7.42 8.08 -9.01
C ILE A 111 -7.52 9.47 -9.62
N GLN A 112 -7.39 10.52 -8.81
CA GLN A 112 -7.50 11.90 -9.31
C GLN A 112 -6.38 12.23 -10.29
N SER A 113 -5.17 11.77 -10.00
CA SER A 113 -4.04 11.92 -10.92
C SER A 113 -4.32 11.23 -12.25
N LYS A 114 -4.79 9.96 -12.25
CA LYS A 114 -5.15 9.24 -13.48
C LYS A 114 -6.19 10.01 -14.31
N LEU A 115 -7.22 10.56 -13.67
CA LEU A 115 -8.27 11.34 -14.35
C LEU A 115 -7.76 12.66 -14.92
N TYR A 116 -6.89 13.37 -14.19
CA TYR A 116 -6.31 14.61 -14.66
C TYR A 116 -5.45 14.39 -15.91
N TYR A 117 -4.60 13.37 -15.89
CA TYR A 117 -3.72 13.08 -17.02
C TYR A 117 -4.46 12.45 -18.20
N SER A 118 -5.49 11.63 -17.98
CA SER A 118 -6.30 11.13 -19.10
C SER A 118 -6.92 12.26 -19.91
N LYS A 119 -7.34 13.36 -19.28
CA LYS A 119 -7.92 14.50 -20.01
C LYS A 119 -6.89 15.26 -20.85
N LYS A 120 -5.65 15.38 -20.37
CA LYS A 120 -4.59 16.16 -21.03
C LYS A 120 -4.06 15.53 -22.34
N TYR A 121 -4.30 14.24 -22.59
CA TYR A 121 -3.86 13.54 -23.81
C TYR A 121 -4.98 13.33 -24.84
N TYR A 122 -6.21 13.79 -24.55
CA TYR A 122 -7.36 13.71 -25.47
C TYR A 122 -7.96 15.09 -25.82
N GLU A 123 -7.27 16.18 -25.46
CA GLU A 123 -7.47 17.55 -25.97
C GLU A 123 -6.29 17.94 -26.86
#